data_AF-A0AAE9TAZ2-F1
#
_entry.id   AF-A0AAE9TAZ2-F1
#
_cell.length_a   1.000
_cell.length_b   1.000
_cell.length_c   1.000
_cell.angle_alpha   90.00
_cell.angle_beta   90.00
_cell.angle_gamma   90.00
#
_symmetry.space_group_name_H-M   'P 1'
#
loop_
_entity.id
_entity.type
_entity.pdbx_description
1 polymer ?
#
loop_
_entity_poly.entity_id
_entity_poly.type
_entity_poly.pdbx_seq_one_letter_code
_entity_poly.pdbx_strand_id
1 'polypeptide(L)'
;MNNLIKDIVYSSIMNLFQNQPDIFENTDQTNFTEWNLNYHLSNEIAKYIFWLNVDLDVTKRNYQNRRPDIIFHKRKTNALNFLVVELKRSRNDSQSDINKIIEDWMRKPLNYRYGVYVNIWGKGEYRAILLKNGERREINEFCNYISVPNTSNQLLMEYKKLTDRIISKNNENDLSKIIHLIDSMVLKTYEKNDSLKNN
;
A
#
# COMPACT_ATOMS: atom_id res chain seq x y z
N MET A 1 -10.82 -4.03 -7.87
CA MET A 1 -9.60 -4.00 -7.03
C MET A 1 -8.64 -2.88 -7.45
N ASN A 2 -8.15 -2.80 -8.69
CA ASN A 2 -7.16 -1.77 -9.09
C ASN A 2 -7.62 -0.33 -8.77
N ASN A 3 -8.87 0.01 -9.11
CA ASN A 3 -9.43 1.34 -8.79
C ASN A 3 -9.45 1.58 -7.28
N LEU A 4 -9.92 0.61 -6.49
CA LEU A 4 -9.88 0.69 -5.03
C LEU A 4 -8.46 0.96 -4.49
N ILE A 5 -7.41 0.32 -5.04
CA ILE A 5 -6.04 0.59 -4.58
C ILE A 5 -5.59 2.02 -4.92
N LYS A 6 -5.96 2.54 -6.10
CA LYS A 6 -5.72 3.95 -6.41
C LYS A 6 -6.42 4.87 -5.41
N ASP A 7 -7.69 4.60 -5.16
CA ASP A 7 -8.54 5.39 -4.25
C ASP A 7 -8.01 5.33 -2.80
N ILE A 8 -7.53 4.16 -2.34
CA ILE A 8 -6.85 4.00 -1.05
C ILE A 8 -5.61 4.88 -0.96
N VAL A 9 -4.70 4.78 -1.95
CA VAL A 9 -3.43 5.54 -1.91
C VAL A 9 -3.70 7.03 -2.00
N TYR A 10 -4.60 7.45 -2.89
CA TYR A 10 -5.05 8.84 -3.01
C TYR A 10 -5.57 9.37 -1.68
N SER A 11 -6.53 8.66 -1.08
CA SER A 11 -7.15 9.05 0.20
C SER A 11 -6.13 9.08 1.34
N SER A 12 -5.15 8.18 1.33
CA SER A 12 -4.06 8.14 2.31
C SER A 12 -3.15 9.37 2.21
N ILE A 13 -2.81 9.80 0.99
CA ILE A 13 -2.01 11.03 0.75
C ILE A 13 -2.81 12.27 1.16
N MET A 14 -4.10 12.33 0.83
CA MET A 14 -4.97 13.45 1.23
C MET A 14 -5.08 13.53 2.76
N ASN A 15 -5.31 12.40 3.43
CA ASN A 15 -5.38 12.34 4.88
C ASN A 15 -4.03 12.70 5.53
N LEU A 16 -2.90 12.33 4.94
CA LEU A 16 -1.58 12.74 5.42
C LEU A 16 -1.49 14.27 5.50
N PHE A 17 -1.83 14.97 4.41
CA PHE A 17 -1.78 16.43 4.37
C PHE A 17 -2.81 17.12 5.26
N GLN A 18 -3.98 16.50 5.44
CA GLN A 18 -5.04 17.04 6.29
C GLN A 18 -4.71 16.85 7.79
N ASN A 19 -4.24 15.66 8.18
CA ASN A 19 -4.00 15.31 9.57
C ASN A 19 -2.66 15.82 10.09
N GLN A 20 -1.70 16.08 9.20
CA GLN A 20 -0.34 16.54 9.53
C GLN A 20 0.02 17.74 8.65
N PRO A 21 -0.63 18.90 8.87
CA PRO A 21 -0.50 20.07 8.00
C PRO A 21 0.90 20.69 7.97
N ASP A 22 1.71 20.39 8.99
CA ASP A 22 3.05 20.88 9.31
C ASP A 22 4.15 19.81 9.10
N ILE A 23 3.84 18.66 8.47
CA ILE A 23 4.76 17.52 8.31
C ILE A 23 6.11 17.88 7.64
N PHE A 24 6.16 18.96 6.86
CA PHE A 24 7.38 19.43 6.20
C PHE A 24 8.10 20.56 6.94
N GLU A 25 7.51 21.08 8.02
CA GLU A 25 8.09 22.12 8.86
C GLU A 25 9.14 21.49 9.79
N ASN A 26 10.32 22.10 9.83
CA ASN A 26 11.45 21.62 10.63
C ASN A 26 12.05 22.80 11.40
N THR A 27 12.48 22.50 12.63
CA THR A 27 13.37 23.39 13.38
C THR A 27 14.81 23.28 12.85
N ASP A 28 15.68 24.17 13.29
CA ASP A 28 17.13 24.09 13.07
C ASP A 28 17.79 22.85 13.70
N GLN A 29 17.12 22.22 14.67
CA GLN A 29 17.60 21.03 15.38
C GLN A 29 17.02 19.71 14.85
N THR A 30 16.05 19.76 13.95
CA THR A 30 15.34 18.58 13.42
C THR A 30 15.49 18.48 11.92
N ASN A 31 15.75 17.27 11.41
CA ASN A 31 15.71 17.01 9.99
C ASN A 31 14.59 16.03 9.66
N PHE A 32 13.75 16.38 8.70
CA PHE A 32 12.75 15.48 8.14
C PHE A 32 13.40 14.69 7.01
N THR A 33 13.42 13.37 7.10
CA THR A 33 13.99 12.50 6.06
C THR A 33 12.89 11.75 5.32
N GLU A 34 13.23 11.10 4.21
CA GLU A 34 12.31 10.19 3.52
C GLU A 34 11.80 9.07 4.45
N TRP A 35 12.62 8.68 5.43
CA TRP A 35 12.22 7.70 6.44
C TRP A 35 11.07 8.20 7.34
N ASN A 36 11.07 9.48 7.71
CA ASN A 36 9.96 10.07 8.47
C ASN A 36 8.68 10.06 7.62
N LEU A 37 8.78 10.46 6.35
CA LEU A 37 7.63 10.46 5.44
C LEU A 37 7.10 9.03 5.20
N ASN A 38 7.99 8.05 5.07
CA ASN A 38 7.65 6.63 4.98
C ASN A 38 6.81 6.18 6.18
N TYR A 39 7.26 6.53 7.40
CA TYR A 39 6.52 6.22 8.62
C TYR A 39 5.10 6.79 8.60
N HIS A 40 4.95 8.10 8.34
CA HIS A 40 3.64 8.74 8.37
C HIS A 40 2.71 8.26 7.25
N LEU A 41 3.21 8.13 6.02
CA LEU A 41 2.42 7.63 4.89
C LEU A 41 2.00 6.17 5.09
N SER A 42 2.89 5.32 5.61
CA SER A 42 2.55 3.92 5.88
C SER A 42 1.43 3.77 6.90
N ASN A 43 1.39 4.63 7.92
CA ASN A 43 0.33 4.66 8.92
C ASN A 43 -1.02 5.05 8.30
N GLU A 44 -1.04 6.02 7.36
CA GLU A 44 -2.26 6.36 6.65
C GLU A 44 -2.76 5.20 5.76
N ILE A 45 -1.88 4.58 4.97
CA ILE A 45 -2.25 3.45 4.10
C ILE A 45 -2.70 2.23 4.93
N ALA A 46 -2.08 1.98 6.09
CA ALA A 46 -2.40 0.85 6.95
C ALA A 46 -3.83 0.90 7.53
N LYS A 47 -4.39 2.10 7.71
CA LYS A 47 -5.81 2.25 8.09
C LYS A 47 -6.76 1.61 7.06
N TYR A 48 -6.39 1.66 5.79
CA TYR A 48 -7.16 1.10 4.68
C TYR A 48 -6.83 -0.37 4.41
N ILE A 49 -5.55 -0.77 4.50
CA ILE A 49 -5.10 -2.14 4.29
C ILE A 49 -4.92 -2.87 5.63
N PHE A 50 -5.93 -2.74 6.49
CA PHE A 50 -5.94 -3.26 7.87
C PHE A 50 -5.85 -4.80 7.97
N TRP A 51 -6.13 -5.50 6.86
CA TRP A 51 -6.19 -6.96 6.79
C TRP A 51 -4.82 -7.61 6.50
N LEU A 52 -3.75 -6.81 6.38
CA LEU A 52 -2.37 -7.25 6.15
C LEU A 52 -1.40 -6.70 7.20
N ASN A 53 -0.20 -7.27 7.22
CA ASN A 53 0.92 -6.69 7.95
C ASN A 53 1.53 -5.55 7.12
N VAL A 54 1.88 -4.44 7.78
CA VAL A 54 2.74 -3.39 7.23
C VAL A 54 4.13 -3.52 7.85
N ASP A 55 5.17 -3.48 7.02
CA ASP A 55 6.55 -3.38 7.49
C ASP A 55 7.29 -2.31 6.67
N LEU A 56 8.21 -1.59 7.33
CA LEU A 56 9.03 -0.51 6.77
C LEU A 56 10.49 -0.97 6.62
N ASP A 57 11.17 -0.51 5.56
CA ASP A 57 12.61 -0.71 5.32
C ASP A 57 13.11 -2.17 5.53
N VAL A 58 12.32 -3.15 5.08
CA VAL A 58 12.62 -4.57 5.35
C VAL A 58 13.70 -5.09 4.42
N THR A 59 14.85 -5.47 4.98
CA THR A 59 15.94 -6.11 4.24
C THR A 59 15.52 -7.44 3.62
N LYS A 60 15.60 -7.53 2.30
CA LYS A 60 15.46 -8.79 1.55
C LYS A 60 16.83 -9.41 1.35
N ARG A 61 17.25 -10.27 2.29
CA ARG A 61 18.60 -10.88 2.32
C ARG A 61 19.00 -11.55 1.00
N ASN A 62 18.06 -12.23 0.35
CA ASN A 62 18.30 -12.92 -0.92
C ASN A 62 18.22 -12.00 -2.16
N TYR A 63 18.12 -10.68 -1.96
CA TYR A 63 18.01 -9.65 -2.99
C TYR A 63 19.09 -8.58 -2.77
N GLN A 64 20.35 -9.00 -2.61
CA GLN A 64 21.49 -8.09 -2.40
C GLN A 64 21.28 -7.10 -1.24
N ASN A 65 20.52 -7.53 -0.21
CA ASN A 65 20.12 -6.68 0.91
C ASN A 65 19.36 -5.40 0.53
N ARG A 66 18.74 -5.36 -0.67
CA ARG A 66 17.83 -4.29 -1.06
C ARG A 66 16.60 -4.25 -0.14
N ARG A 67 16.00 -3.07 -0.03
CA ARG A 67 14.93 -2.76 0.90
C ARG A 67 13.85 -1.96 0.17
N PRO A 68 12.61 -2.45 0.09
CA PRO A 68 11.49 -1.58 -0.25
C PRO A 68 11.19 -0.65 0.94
N ASP A 69 10.71 0.56 0.64
CA ASP A 69 10.34 1.53 1.67
C ASP A 69 9.18 1.03 2.55
N ILE A 70 8.08 0.58 1.93
CA ILE A 70 6.89 0.11 2.63
C ILE A 70 6.36 -1.15 1.93
N ILE A 71 5.99 -2.16 2.72
CA ILE A 71 5.31 -3.36 2.20
C ILE A 71 4.06 -3.70 2.99
N PHE A 72 3.03 -4.13 2.26
CA PHE A 72 1.83 -4.76 2.81
C PHE A 72 1.78 -6.21 2.36
N HIS A 73 1.83 -7.12 3.32
CA HIS A 73 1.97 -8.55 3.04
C HIS A 73 1.42 -9.43 4.15
N LYS A 74 1.36 -10.73 3.88
CA LYS A 74 1.23 -11.76 4.92
C LYS A 74 2.60 -12.32 5.26
N ARG A 75 3.05 -12.10 6.51
CA ARG A 75 4.28 -12.73 7.00
C ARG A 75 4.24 -14.26 6.82
N LYS A 76 5.41 -14.85 6.60
CA LYS A 76 5.65 -16.29 6.37
C LYS A 76 5.22 -16.84 5.00
N THR A 77 4.74 -16.02 4.07
CA THR A 77 4.39 -16.48 2.71
C THR A 77 4.55 -15.37 1.67
N ASN A 78 5.01 -15.71 0.47
CA ASN A 78 5.00 -14.75 -0.66
C ASN A 78 3.66 -14.74 -1.41
N ALA A 79 2.76 -15.70 -1.12
CA ALA A 79 1.48 -15.83 -1.83
C ALA A 79 0.55 -14.62 -1.61
N LEU A 80 0.81 -13.83 -0.58
CA LEU A 80 0.07 -12.61 -0.27
C LEU A 80 1.02 -11.42 -0.07
N ASN A 81 2.08 -11.33 -0.87
CA ASN A 81 2.81 -10.09 -1.08
C ASN A 81 1.92 -9.15 -1.91
N PHE A 82 1.24 -8.23 -1.24
CA PHE A 82 0.11 -7.53 -1.84
C PHE A 82 0.52 -6.21 -2.48
N LEU A 83 1.09 -5.31 -1.70
CA LEU A 83 1.48 -3.97 -2.14
C LEU A 83 2.90 -3.67 -1.68
N VAL A 84 3.72 -3.17 -2.58
CA VAL A 84 5.00 -2.54 -2.27
C VAL A 84 4.93 -1.06 -2.66
N VAL A 85 5.45 -0.19 -1.82
CA VAL A 85 5.53 1.25 -2.07
C VAL A 85 6.99 1.67 -2.05
N GLU A 86 7.38 2.45 -3.05
CA GLU A 86 8.63 3.22 -3.07
C GLU A 86 8.27 4.69 -2.94
N LEU A 87 8.92 5.38 -2.01
CA LEU A 87 8.69 6.77 -1.70
C LEU A 87 9.93 7.61 -2.05
N LYS A 88 9.67 8.80 -2.57
CA LYS A 88 10.67 9.84 -2.77
C LYS A 88 10.16 11.18 -2.24
N ARG A 89 11.09 12.06 -1.89
CA ARG A 89 10.78 13.44 -1.46
C ARG A 89 11.25 14.52 -2.46
N SER A 90 11.97 14.13 -3.52
CA SER A 90 12.63 15.09 -4.40
C SER A 90 11.78 15.47 -5.63
N ARG A 91 11.69 16.76 -5.98
CA ARG A 91 10.96 17.21 -7.19
C ARG A 91 11.55 16.66 -8.50
N ASN A 92 12.83 16.29 -8.50
CA ASN A 92 13.60 15.96 -9.69
C ASN A 92 13.75 14.45 -9.93
N ASP A 93 12.87 13.63 -9.36
CA ASP A 93 13.12 12.20 -9.35
C ASP A 93 12.86 11.47 -10.66
N SER A 94 13.62 10.39 -10.84
CA SER A 94 13.82 9.75 -12.12
C SER A 94 12.93 8.53 -12.34
N GLN A 95 12.59 8.28 -13.60
CA GLN A 95 11.88 7.09 -14.09
C GLN A 95 12.54 5.74 -13.68
N SER A 96 13.78 5.78 -13.18
CA SER A 96 14.55 4.60 -12.77
C SER A 96 13.96 3.87 -11.55
N ASP A 97 13.31 4.58 -10.61
CA ASP A 97 12.75 3.96 -9.40
C ASP A 97 11.53 3.09 -9.69
N ILE A 98 10.70 3.50 -10.65
CA ILE A 98 9.57 2.69 -11.13
C ILE A 98 10.05 1.35 -11.69
N ASN A 99 11.19 1.35 -12.39
CA ASN A 99 11.75 0.10 -12.92
C ASN A 99 12.26 -0.78 -11.79
N LYS A 100 12.88 -0.22 -10.74
CA LYS A 100 13.29 -0.99 -9.55
C LYS A 100 12.10 -1.71 -8.92
N ILE A 101 10.96 -1.04 -8.77
CA ILE A 101 9.75 -1.67 -8.21
C ILE A 101 9.36 -2.92 -9.02
N ILE A 102 9.34 -2.78 -10.34
CA ILE A 102 8.94 -3.87 -11.25
C ILE A 102 9.94 -5.02 -11.17
N GLU A 103 11.23 -4.71 -11.33
CA GLU A 103 12.29 -5.71 -11.46
C GLU A 103 12.57 -6.42 -10.13
N ASP A 104 12.63 -5.68 -9.03
CA ASP A 104 13.08 -6.22 -7.75
C ASP A 104 11.93 -6.83 -6.94
N TRP A 105 10.74 -6.23 -6.99
CA TRP A 105 9.65 -6.56 -6.07
C TRP A 105 8.50 -7.29 -6.75
N MET A 106 8.09 -6.87 -7.95
CA MET A 106 6.91 -7.43 -8.61
C MET A 106 7.21 -8.73 -9.38
N ARG A 107 8.48 -9.09 -9.56
CA ARG A 107 8.91 -10.35 -10.19
C ARG A 107 9.12 -11.48 -9.18
N LYS A 108 9.21 -12.71 -9.70
CA LYS A 108 9.53 -13.91 -8.91
C LYS A 108 10.89 -13.75 -8.21
N PRO A 109 11.07 -14.34 -7.01
CA PRO A 109 10.06 -15.03 -6.20
C PRO A 109 9.12 -14.14 -5.35
N LEU A 110 9.34 -12.82 -5.25
CA LEU A 110 8.54 -11.96 -4.36
C LEU A 110 7.12 -11.70 -4.89
N ASN A 111 6.96 -11.50 -6.20
CA ASN A 111 5.66 -11.37 -6.88
C ASN A 111 4.67 -10.41 -6.19
N TYR A 112 5.12 -9.22 -5.76
CA TYR A 112 4.17 -8.24 -5.23
C TYR A 112 3.08 -7.95 -6.25
N ARG A 113 1.82 -8.08 -5.83
CA ARG A 113 0.68 -7.97 -6.73
C ARG A 113 0.55 -6.56 -7.30
N TYR A 114 0.82 -5.55 -6.48
CA TYR A 114 0.79 -4.12 -6.80
C TYR A 114 2.10 -3.47 -6.40
N GLY A 115 2.58 -2.55 -7.23
CA GLY A 115 3.63 -1.61 -6.88
C GLY A 115 3.08 -0.20 -6.89
N VAL A 116 3.52 0.67 -5.99
CA VAL A 116 3.16 2.08 -6.01
C VAL A 116 4.44 2.90 -5.89
N TYR A 117 4.59 3.85 -6.80
CA TYR A 117 5.57 4.91 -6.67
C TYR A 117 4.86 6.13 -6.11
N VAL A 118 5.40 6.73 -5.05
CA VAL A 118 4.91 7.99 -4.49
C VAL A 118 6.09 8.95 -4.39
N ASN A 119 5.92 10.16 -4.89
CA ASN A 119 6.88 11.24 -4.74
C ASN A 119 6.15 12.46 -4.18
N ILE A 120 6.52 12.92 -2.99
CA ILE A 120 5.90 14.07 -2.33
C ILE A 120 6.99 15.07 -1.95
N TRP A 121 6.99 16.24 -2.57
CA TRP A 121 8.00 17.27 -2.33
C TRP A 121 7.45 18.52 -1.63
N GLY A 122 6.14 18.54 -1.35
CA GLY A 122 5.48 19.62 -0.63
C GLY A 122 4.03 19.27 -0.28
N LYS A 123 3.37 20.15 0.49
CA LYS A 123 1.95 19.97 0.85
C LYS A 123 1.07 20.09 -0.39
N GLY A 124 0.34 19.03 -0.72
CA GLY A 124 -0.44 18.96 -1.96
C GLY A 124 0.40 18.81 -3.22
N GLU A 125 1.72 18.79 -3.10
CA GLU A 125 2.63 18.66 -4.24
C GLU A 125 3.20 17.24 -4.28
N TYR A 126 2.62 16.41 -5.14
CA TYR A 126 3.02 15.02 -5.26
C TYR A 126 2.78 14.45 -6.65
N ARG A 127 3.41 13.31 -6.91
CA ARG A 127 3.12 12.41 -8.02
C ARG A 127 3.01 11.00 -7.48
N ALA A 128 1.95 10.29 -7.83
CA ALA A 128 1.77 8.90 -7.41
C ALA A 128 1.30 8.04 -8.58
N ILE A 129 1.88 6.85 -8.73
CA ILE A 129 1.62 5.93 -9.83
C ILE A 129 1.38 4.53 -9.27
N LEU A 130 0.25 3.95 -9.61
CA LEU A 130 -0.04 2.53 -9.41
C LEU A 130 0.55 1.72 -10.57
N LEU A 131 1.30 0.67 -10.23
CA LEU A 131 1.88 -0.32 -11.13
C LEU A 131 1.15 -1.65 -10.96
N LYS A 132 0.67 -2.20 -12.08
CA LYS A 132 0.06 -3.53 -12.10
C LYS A 132 0.27 -4.21 -13.44
N ASN A 133 0.88 -5.41 -13.44
CA ASN A 133 1.08 -6.22 -14.66
C ASN A 133 1.75 -5.43 -15.81
N GLY A 134 2.71 -4.55 -15.49
CA GLY A 134 3.38 -3.67 -16.46
C GLY A 134 2.60 -2.41 -16.83
N GLU A 135 1.31 -2.30 -16.49
CA GLU A 135 0.54 -1.07 -16.65
C GLU A 135 0.88 -0.05 -15.57
N ARG A 136 0.81 1.24 -15.96
CA ARG A 136 1.01 2.39 -15.09
C ARG A 136 -0.25 3.24 -15.08
N ARG A 137 -0.73 3.60 -13.89
CA ARG A 137 -1.92 4.44 -13.73
C ARG A 137 -1.62 5.55 -12.73
N GLU A 138 -1.74 6.80 -13.18
CA GLU A 138 -1.58 7.97 -12.31
C GLU A 138 -2.66 7.97 -11.22
N ILE A 139 -2.27 8.38 -10.02
CA ILE A 139 -3.09 8.55 -8.82
C ILE A 139 -3.12 10.04 -8.52
N ASN A 140 -4.26 10.66 -8.75
CA ASN A 140 -4.46 12.11 -8.76
C ASN A 140 -5.88 12.47 -8.31
N GLU A 141 -6.25 13.73 -8.43
CA GLU A 141 -7.55 14.28 -8.01
C GLU A 141 -8.78 13.66 -8.69
N PHE A 142 -8.61 12.92 -9.78
CA PHE A 142 -9.69 12.17 -10.42
C PHE A 142 -9.96 10.80 -9.77
N CYS A 143 -9.17 10.42 -8.75
CA CYS A 143 -9.46 9.25 -7.94
C CYS A 143 -10.55 9.58 -6.91
N ASN A 144 -11.30 8.57 -6.47
CA ASN A 144 -12.33 8.80 -5.46
C ASN A 144 -11.67 8.91 -4.08
N TYR A 145 -12.05 9.94 -3.32
CA TYR A 145 -11.77 9.94 -1.90
C TYR A 145 -12.68 8.92 -1.22
N ILE A 146 -12.08 7.95 -0.51
CA ILE A 146 -12.78 6.94 0.26
C ILE A 146 -12.43 7.08 1.74
N SER A 147 -13.42 6.87 2.60
CA SER A 147 -13.19 6.91 4.05
C SER A 147 -12.55 5.63 4.53
N VAL A 148 -11.79 5.73 5.62
CA VAL A 148 -11.27 4.56 6.34
C VAL A 148 -12.44 3.64 6.70
N PRO A 149 -12.36 2.33 6.41
CA PRO A 149 -13.44 1.42 6.69
C PRO A 149 -13.65 1.27 8.19
N ASN A 150 -14.91 1.32 8.65
CA ASN A 150 -15.24 0.97 10.03
C ASN A 150 -15.15 -0.55 10.19
N THR A 151 -14.16 -1.03 10.95
CA THR A 151 -13.89 -2.47 11.10
C THR A 151 -14.28 -2.95 12.49
N SER A 152 -15.20 -3.92 12.55
CA SER A 152 -15.53 -4.60 13.79
C SER A 152 -14.50 -5.68 14.12
N ASN A 153 -14.35 -6.02 15.40
CA ASN A 153 -13.49 -7.12 15.84
C ASN A 153 -13.84 -8.45 15.14
N GLN A 154 -15.13 -8.68 14.87
CA GLN A 154 -15.58 -9.86 14.11
C GLN A 154 -15.02 -9.86 12.69
N LEU A 155 -15.12 -8.74 11.98
CA LEU A 155 -14.59 -8.61 10.61
C LEU A 155 -13.06 -8.83 10.59
N LEU A 156 -12.34 -8.24 11.55
CA LEU A 156 -10.89 -8.43 11.69
C LEU A 156 -10.53 -9.90 11.92
N MET A 157 -11.30 -10.62 12.74
CA MET A 157 -11.10 -12.06 12.97
C MET A 157 -11.36 -12.89 11.69
N GLU A 158 -12.35 -12.53 10.88
CA GLU A 158 -12.64 -13.18 9.61
C GLU A 158 -11.48 -13.01 8.61
N TYR A 159 -10.95 -11.78 8.47
CA TYR A 159 -9.76 -11.53 7.65
C TYR A 159 -8.55 -12.29 8.15
N LYS A 160 -8.32 -12.31 9.47
CA LYS A 160 -7.20 -13.06 10.06
C LYS A 160 -7.31 -14.55 9.73
N LYS A 161 -8.49 -15.17 9.93
CA LYS A 161 -8.72 -16.58 9.58
C LYS A 161 -8.45 -16.84 8.10
N LEU A 162 -8.94 -15.98 7.22
CA LEU A 162 -8.81 -16.17 5.78
C LEU A 162 -7.36 -15.99 5.28
N THR A 163 -6.64 -14.98 5.78
CA THR A 163 -5.23 -14.75 5.46
C THR A 163 -4.30 -15.80 6.09
N ASP A 164 -4.62 -16.32 7.28
CA ASP A 164 -3.85 -17.41 7.91
C ASP A 164 -3.95 -18.72 7.12
N ARG A 165 -5.10 -19.00 6.48
CA ARG A 165 -5.29 -20.20 5.65
C ARG A 165 -4.29 -20.29 4.49
N ILE A 166 -3.86 -19.15 3.94
CA ILE A 166 -2.88 -19.09 2.83
C ILE A 166 -1.55 -19.74 3.23
N ILE A 167 -1.11 -19.59 4.48
CA ILE A 167 0.19 -20.11 4.94
C ILE A 167 0.26 -21.63 4.83
N SER A 168 -0.87 -22.30 5.04
CA SER A 168 -0.96 -23.77 5.03
C SER A 168 -1.13 -24.40 3.63
N LYS A 169 -1.16 -23.59 2.57
CA LYS A 169 -1.53 -24.04 1.23
C LYS A 169 -0.35 -23.99 0.26
N ASN A 170 -0.09 -25.13 -0.38
CA ASN A 170 1.02 -25.30 -1.33
C ASN A 170 0.56 -25.44 -2.79
N ASN A 171 -0.74 -25.60 -3.04
CA ASN A 171 -1.30 -25.73 -4.39
C ASN A 171 -1.75 -24.36 -4.91
N GLU A 172 -1.29 -23.98 -6.11
CA GLU A 172 -1.60 -22.70 -6.77
C GLU A 172 -3.12 -22.46 -6.95
N ASN A 173 -3.90 -23.50 -7.29
CA ASN A 173 -5.35 -23.38 -7.45
C ASN A 173 -6.05 -23.06 -6.14
N ASP A 174 -5.63 -23.68 -5.03
CA ASP A 174 -6.17 -23.39 -3.70
C ASP A 174 -5.82 -21.97 -3.25
N LEU A 175 -4.58 -21.54 -3.49
CA LEU A 175 -4.12 -20.18 -3.19
C LEU A 175 -4.93 -19.14 -3.97
N SER A 176 -5.11 -19.35 -5.27
CA SER A 176 -5.89 -18.47 -6.14
C SER A 176 -7.33 -18.31 -5.66
N LYS A 177 -7.99 -19.41 -5.28
CA LYS A 177 -9.35 -19.38 -4.71
C LYS A 177 -9.41 -18.56 -3.42
N ILE A 178 -8.46 -18.74 -2.51
CA ILE A 178 -8.43 -17.99 -1.25
C ILE A 178 -8.17 -16.50 -1.50
N ILE A 179 -7.23 -16.16 -2.38
CA ILE A 179 -6.96 -14.77 -2.75
C ILE A 179 -8.22 -14.11 -3.36
N HIS A 180 -8.94 -14.81 -4.21
CA HIS A 180 -10.20 -14.31 -4.79
C HIS A 180 -11.28 -14.05 -3.72
N LEU A 181 -11.38 -14.94 -2.73
CA LEU A 181 -12.28 -14.74 -1.58
C LEU A 181 -11.88 -13.52 -0.76
N ILE A 182 -10.58 -13.32 -0.51
CA ILE A 182 -10.08 -12.12 0.18
C ILE A 182 -10.44 -10.86 -0.61
N ASP A 183 -10.18 -10.84 -1.92
CA ASP A 183 -10.50 -9.69 -2.78
C ASP A 183 -11.98 -9.34 -2.74
N SER A 184 -12.84 -10.34 -2.81
CA SER A 184 -14.30 -10.17 -2.75
C SER A 184 -14.73 -9.62 -1.40
N MET A 185 -14.14 -10.09 -0.30
CA MET A 185 -14.41 -9.59 1.05
C MET A 185 -13.94 -8.13 1.23
N VAL A 186 -12.76 -7.79 0.69
CA VAL A 186 -12.25 -6.41 0.65
C VAL A 186 -13.20 -5.51 -0.12
N LEU A 187 -13.58 -5.86 -1.35
CA LEU A 187 -14.49 -5.02 -2.15
C LEU A 187 -15.82 -4.78 -1.42
N LYS A 188 -16.44 -5.83 -0.89
CA LYS A 188 -17.69 -5.71 -0.10
C LYS A 188 -17.56 -4.81 1.13
N THR A 189 -16.39 -4.81 1.78
CA THR A 189 -16.15 -3.95 2.95
C THR A 189 -16.17 -2.48 2.56
N TYR A 190 -15.62 -2.14 1.39
CA TYR A 190 -15.60 -0.77 0.91
C TYR A 190 -16.94 -0.33 0.30
N GLU A 191 -17.64 -1.20 -0.42
CA GLU A 191 -19.00 -0.92 -0.95
C GLU A 191 -20.00 -0.59 0.18
N LYS A 192 -19.96 -1.31 1.30
CA LYS A 192 -20.84 -1.04 2.45
C LYS A 192 -20.57 0.33 3.07
N ASN A 193 -19.31 0.74 3.15
CA ASN A 193 -18.97 2.04 3.74
C ASN A 193 -19.45 3.21 2.88
N ASP A 194 -19.47 3.06 1.55
CA ASP A 194 -20.04 4.08 0.67
C ASP A 194 -21.56 4.15 0.79
N SER A 195 -22.24 3.00 0.96
CA SER A 195 -23.71 2.99 1.16
C SER A 195 -24.18 3.64 2.47
N LEU A 196 -23.36 3.60 3.52
CA LEU A 196 -23.66 4.23 4.82
C LEU A 196 -23.49 5.76 4.80
N LYS A 197 -22.85 6.33 3.79
CA LYS A 197 -22.70 7.79 3.63
C LYS A 197 -23.87 8.46 2.90
N ASN A 198 -24.67 7.67 2.19
CA ASN A 198 -25.79 8.16 1.36
C ASN A 198 -27.16 8.01 2.04
N ASN A 199 -27.17 7.63 3.33
CA ASN A 199 -28.36 7.53 4.19
C ASN A 199 -28.17 8.45 5.41
#